data_AF-A0A8R7P7R5-F1
#
_entry.id   AF-A0A8R7P7R5-F1
#
_cell.length_a   1.000
_cell.length_b   1.000
_cell.length_c   1.000
_cell.angle_alpha   90.00
_cell.angle_beta   90.00
_cell.angle_gamma   90.00
#
_symmetry.space_group_name_H-M   'P 1'
#
loop_
_entity.id
_entity.type
_entity.pdbx_description
1 polymer ?
#
loop_
_entity_poly.entity_id
_entity_poly.type
_entity_poly.pdbx_seq_one_letter_code
_entity_poly.pdbx_strand_id
1 'polypeptide(L)' 'MIFLKSVDAIASSKTGDFLSKLFSDVVRFVGVENVVHFVTDNASNMVLAGKKLEAEFPSLYWSPCA' A
#
# COMPACT_ATOMS: atom_id res chain seq x y z
N MET A 1 14.54 13.66 -3.77
CA MET A 1 13.70 12.45 -3.66
C MET A 1 14.08 11.76 -2.36
N ILE A 2 13.12 11.50 -1.48
CA ILE A 2 13.36 10.82 -0.20
C ILE A 2 12.81 9.40 -0.33
N PHE A 3 13.60 8.42 0.07
CA PHE A 3 13.21 7.03 0.13
C PHE A 3 12.91 6.64 1.58
N LEU A 4 11.74 6.06 1.83
CA LEU A 4 11.30 5.72 3.19
C LEU A 4 11.82 4.35 3.64
N LYS A 5 11.56 3.30 2.86
CA LYS A 5 11.76 1.89 3.23
C LYS A 5 11.62 0.97 2.03
N SER A 6 12.36 -0.15 2.02
CA SER A 6 12.12 -1.33 1.17
C SER A 6 11.86 -2.56 2.05
N VAL A 7 11.12 -3.52 1.51
CA VAL A 7 10.96 -4.85 2.11
C VAL A 7 11.37 -5.88 1.08
N ASP A 8 12.22 -6.83 1.49
CA ASP A 8 12.46 -8.02 0.70
C ASP A 8 11.26 -8.96 0.83
N ALA A 9 10.57 -9.15 -0.29
CA ALA A 9 9.37 -9.97 -0.40
C ALA A 9 9.58 -11.20 -1.30
N ILE A 10 10.83 -11.57 -1.64
CA ILE A 10 11.13 -12.67 -2.56
C ILE A 10 10.57 -14.01 -2.05
N ALA A 11 10.68 -14.27 -0.74
CA ALA A 11 10.19 -15.51 -0.13
C ALA A 11 8.68 -15.51 0.18
N SER A 12 7.99 -14.36 0.03
CA SER A 12 6.56 -14.25 0.33
C SER A 12 5.71 -14.61 -0.87
N SER A 13 4.57 -15.27 -0.63
CA SER A 13 3.48 -15.24 -1.60
C SER A 13 2.94 -13.80 -1.61
N LYS A 14 3.23 -13.05 -2.67
CA LYS A 14 2.85 -11.63 -2.84
C LYS A 14 1.34 -11.48 -3.09
N THR A 15 0.52 -12.04 -2.20
CA THR A 15 -0.93 -11.96 -2.24
C THR A 15 -1.38 -10.54 -1.92
N GLY A 16 -2.58 -10.19 -2.37
CA GLY A 16 -3.16 -8.88 -2.03
C GLY A 16 -3.29 -8.64 -0.52
N ASP A 17 -3.50 -9.70 0.27
CA ASP A 17 -3.56 -9.63 1.74
C ASP A 17 -2.20 -9.36 2.38
N PHE A 18 -1.14 -10.00 1.89
CA PHE A 18 0.21 -9.74 2.39
C PHE A 18 0.63 -8.29 2.08
N LEU A 19 0.35 -7.85 0.85
CA LEU A 19 0.66 -6.50 0.39
C LEU A 19 -0.15 -5.45 1.15
N SER A 20 -1.45 -5.67 1.39
CA SER A 20 -2.27 -4.71 2.14
C SER A 20 -1.73 -4.50 3.55
N LYS A 21 -1.34 -5.58 4.25
CA LYS A 21 -0.69 -5.46 5.58
C LYS A 21 0.57 -4.61 5.54
N LEU A 22 1.44 -4.85 4.55
CA LEU A 22 2.66 -4.07 4.38
C LEU A 22 2.36 -2.58 4.14
N PHE A 23 1.36 -2.29 3.33
CA PHE A 23 0.95 -0.91 3.04
C PHE A 23 0.37 -0.23 4.28
N SER A 24 -0.47 -0.93 5.04
CA SER A 24 -1.06 -0.40 6.27
C SER A 24 0.00 -0.12 7.34
N ASP A 25 1.06 -0.93 7.41
CA ASP A 25 2.21 -0.65 8.28
C ASP A 25 2.94 0.63 7.87
N VAL A 26 3.09 0.89 6.57
CA VAL A 26 3.70 2.12 6.05
C VAL A 26 2.83 3.34 6.39
N VAL A 27 1.52 3.26 6.18
CA VAL A 27 0.59 4.36 6.51
C VAL A 27 0.64 4.68 8.01
N ARG A 28 0.62 3.67 8.87
CA ARG A 28 0.74 3.85 10.34
C ARG A 28 2.08 4.43 10.76
N PHE A 29 3.17 4.02 10.09
CA PHE A 29 4.51 4.54 10.37
C PHE A 29 4.65 6.03 9.99
N VAL A 30 4.08 6.44 8.86
CA VAL A 30 4.08 7.84 8.41
C VAL A 30 3.06 8.69 9.20
N GLY A 31 2.01 8.06 9.73
CA GLY A 31 0.86 8.72 10.33
C GLY A 31 -0.27 8.83 9.30
N VAL A 32 -1.48 8.40 9.67
CA VAL A 32 -2.63 8.34 8.77
C VAL A 32 -2.99 9.72 8.22
N GLU A 33 -2.84 10.76 9.05
CA GLU A 33 -3.05 12.16 8.71
C GLU A 33 -2.03 12.72 7.71
N ASN A 34 -0.89 12.05 7.53
CA ASN A 34 0.20 12.48 6.67
C ASN A 34 0.19 11.78 5.31
N VAL A 35 -0.76 10.85 5.07
CA VAL A 35 -0.88 10.11 3.80
C VAL A 35 -2.24 10.40 3.17
N VAL A 36 -2.22 11.15 2.07
CA VAL A 36 -3.44 11.52 1.32
C VAL A 36 -3.69 10.57 0.14
N HIS A 37 -2.63 10.09 -0.50
CA HIS A 37 -2.73 9.31 -1.74
C HIS A 37 -1.69 8.20 -1.77
N PHE A 38 -2.14 6.99 -2.12
CA PHE A 38 -1.29 5.81 -2.27
C PHE A 38 -1.35 5.31 -3.71
N VAL A 39 -0.18 5.15 -4.34
CA VAL A 39 -0.07 4.69 -5.73
C VAL A 39 0.67 3.36 -5.76
N THR A 40 0.09 2.37 -6.43
CA THR A 40 0.70 1.06 -6.69
C THR A 40 0.69 0.77 -8.18
N ASP A 41 1.45 -0.22 -8.66
CA ASP A 41 1.28 -0.67 -10.04
C ASP A 41 -0.11 -1.32 -10.29
N ASN A 42 -0.42 -1.62 -11.56
CA ASN A 42 -1.71 -2.16 -12.00
C ASN A 42 -1.79 -3.70 -11.93
N ALA A 43 -0.83 -4.39 -11.30
CA ALA A 43 -0.92 -5.83 -11.11
C ALA A 43 -2.13 -6.19 -10.21
N SER A 44 -2.78 -7.31 -10.49
CA SER A 44 -4.06 -7.68 -9.85
C SER A 44 -3.97 -7.77 -8.33
N ASN A 45 -2.85 -8.25 -7.79
CA ASN A 45 -2.57 -8.32 -6.36
C ASN A 45 -2.36 -6.92 -5.74
N MET A 46 -1.72 -6.00 -6.46
CA MET A 46 -1.52 -4.61 -6.04
C MET A 46 -2.84 -3.84 -6.03
N VAL A 47 -3.67 -4.03 -7.06
CA VAL A 47 -5.02 -3.47 -7.12
C VAL A 47 -5.88 -3.95 -5.97
N LEU A 48 -5.84 -5.24 -5.64
CA LEU A 48 -6.60 -5.79 -4.52
C LEU A 48 -6.10 -5.21 -3.18
N ALA A 49 -4.79 -5.11 -3.00
CA ALA A 49 -4.18 -4.53 -1.80
C ALA A 49 -4.51 -3.04 -1.63
N GLY A 50 -4.43 -2.25 -2.70
CA GLY A 50 -4.75 -0.83 -2.70
C GLY A 50 -6.21 -0.55 -2.35
N LYS A 51 -7.16 -1.29 -2.94
CA LYS A 51 -8.58 -1.20 -2.58
C LYS A 51 -8.85 -1.55 -1.12
N LYS A 52 -8.14 -2.56 -0.58
CA LYS A 52 -8.23 -2.90 0.85
C LYS A 52 -7.69 -1.79 1.75
N LEU A 53 -6.59 -1.15 1.33
CA LEU A 53 -5.99 -0.04 2.06
C LEU A 53 -6.94 1.17 2.13
N GLU A 54 -7.55 1.54 1.01
CA GLU A 54 -8.54 2.63 0.94
C GLU A 54 -9.78 2.33 1.81
N ALA A 55 -10.21 1.06 1.88
CA ALA A 55 -11.29 0.65 2.78
C ALA A 55 -10.88 0.68 4.27
N GLU A 56 -9.61 0.42 4.59
CA GLU A 56 -9.08 0.47 5.96
C GLU A 56 -8.87 1.90 6.46
N PHE A 57 -8.48 2.82 5.57
CA PHE A 57 -8.19 4.22 5.89
C PHE A 57 -9.05 5.17 5.03
N PRO A 58 -10.28 5.53 5.47
CA PRO A 58 -11.20 6.35 4.67
C PRO A 58 -10.71 7.78 4.34
N SER A 59 -9.63 8.25 4.99
CA SER A 59 -9.01 9.54 4.72
C SER A 59 -7.97 9.50 3.58
N LEU A 60 -7.66 8.31 3.06
CA LEU A 60 -6.65 8.07 2.03
C LEU A 60 -7.34 7.59 0.76
N TYR A 61 -6.85 8.05 -0.39
CA TYR A 61 -7.26 7.57 -1.70
C TYR A 61 -6.22 6.61 -2.28
N TRP A 62 -6.67 5.58 -3.01
CA TRP A 62 -5.79 4.72 -3.78
C TRP A 62 -6.03 4.85 -5.28
N SER A 63 -4.96 4.81 -6.08
CA SER A 63 -5.07 4.67 -7.53
C SER A 63 -3.96 3.79 -8.10
N PRO A 64 -4.21 3.08 -9.22
CA PRO A 64 -3.13 2.41 -9.96
C PRO A 64 -2.23 3.45 -10.64
N CYS A 65 -0.97 3.07 -10.82
CA CYS A 65 -0.02 3.75 -11.70
C CYS A 65 -0.46 3.53 -13.16
N ALA A 66 -0.32 4.57 -13.99
CA ALA A 66 -0.69 4.56 -15.40
C ALA A 66 0.15 3.58 -16.23
#